data_AF-A0A955C7K0-F1
#
_entry.id   AF-A0A955C7K0-F1
#
_cell.length_a   1.000
_cell.length_b   1.000
_cell.length_c   1.000
_cell.angle_alpha   90.00
_cell.angle_beta   90.00
_cell.angle_gamma   90.00
#
_symmetry.space_group_name_H-M   'P 1'
#
loop_
_entity.id
_entity.type
_entity.pdbx_description
1 polymer ?
#
loop_
_entity_poly.entity_id
_entity_poly.type
_entity_poly.pdbx_seq_one_letter_code
_entity_poly.pdbx_strand_id
1 'polypeptide(L)'
;MRSSKATAMDILHFIFLRVHYATDWQAMTPVDYCLVGFNSVEALIWFGCAAYVFRRNARLHNSRREQLYGVLFILFGMTDIVETIQVSSPLIWIKLFVLIPLFVMRRMVLGTYNPTPKLI
;
A
#
# COMPACT_ATOMS: atom_id res chain seq x y z
N MET A 1 22.28 1.57 35.37
CA MET A 1 21.89 0.58 34.34
C MET A 1 20.37 0.43 34.08
N ARG A 2 19.48 1.08 34.85
CA ARG A 2 18.01 0.99 34.69
C ARG A 2 17.42 1.96 33.64
N SER A 3 18.11 3.06 33.36
CA SER A 3 17.66 4.14 32.45
C SER A 3 17.67 3.73 30.96
N SER A 4 18.67 2.99 30.49
CA SER A 4 18.79 2.59 29.06
C SER A 4 17.70 1.61 28.59
N LYS A 5 17.15 0.77 29.48
CA LYS A 5 16.08 -0.18 29.13
C LYS A 5 14.73 0.51 28.92
N ALA A 6 14.45 1.58 29.66
CA ALA A 6 13.24 2.38 29.48
C ALA A 6 13.26 3.06 28.10
N THR A 7 14.37 3.68 27.73
CA THR A 7 14.54 4.35 26.43
C THR A 7 14.39 3.39 25.24
N ALA A 8 14.92 2.16 25.36
CA ALA A 8 14.78 1.16 24.31
C ALA A 8 13.32 0.72 24.10
N MET A 9 12.56 0.54 25.20
CA MET A 9 11.14 0.19 25.13
C MET A 9 10.31 1.34 24.55
N ASP A 10 10.61 2.59 24.89
CA ASP A 10 9.92 3.76 24.36
C ASP A 10 10.15 3.91 22.84
N ILE A 11 11.37 3.65 22.37
CA ILE A 11 11.71 3.67 20.93
C ILE A 11 10.98 2.54 20.19
N LEU A 12 10.96 1.33 20.74
CA LEU A 12 10.25 0.21 20.12
C LEU A 12 8.74 0.50 20.04
N HIS A 13 8.16 1.06 21.10
CA HIS A 13 6.76 1.43 21.10
C HIS A 13 6.47 2.53 20.05
N PHE A 14 7.37 3.52 19.94
CA PHE A 14 7.27 4.55 18.91
C PHE A 14 7.31 3.99 17.49
N ILE A 15 8.23 3.05 17.21
CA ILE A 15 8.45 2.49 15.86
C ILE A 15 7.36 1.49 15.47
N PHE A 16 6.81 0.75 16.43
CA PHE A 16 5.94 -0.40 16.11
C PHE A 16 4.48 -0.20 16.48
N LEU A 17 4.16 0.60 17.50
CA LEU A 17 2.82 0.60 18.11
C LEU A 17 2.17 1.99 18.14
N ARG A 18 2.93 3.05 17.89
CA ARG A 18 2.42 4.42 17.97
C ARG A 18 1.42 4.72 16.86
N VAL A 19 0.27 5.25 17.27
CA VAL A 19 -0.66 5.99 16.43
C VAL A 19 -0.18 7.45 16.39
N HIS A 20 0.07 7.97 15.19
CA HIS A 20 0.58 9.34 15.02
C HIS A 20 -0.55 10.34 14.81
N TYR A 21 -1.61 9.90 14.14
CA TYR A 21 -2.74 10.75 13.78
C TYR A 21 -4.02 9.91 13.72
N ALA A 22 -5.12 10.48 14.20
CA ALA A 22 -6.47 9.95 14.04
C ALA A 22 -7.35 11.10 13.56
N THR A 23 -8.13 10.86 12.52
CA THR A 23 -8.98 11.88 11.89
C THR A 23 -10.15 12.21 12.80
N ASP A 24 -10.20 13.46 13.28
CA ASP A 24 -11.40 14.00 13.92
C ASP A 24 -12.32 14.63 12.88
N TRP A 25 -13.37 13.89 12.51
CA TRP A 25 -14.34 14.32 11.51
C TRP A 25 -15.17 15.54 11.96
N GLN A 26 -15.21 15.87 13.25
CA GLN A 26 -15.96 17.01 13.77
C GLN A 26 -15.14 18.30 13.77
N ALA A 27 -13.81 18.19 13.77
CA ALA A 27 -12.89 19.33 13.90
C ALA A 27 -11.77 19.28 12.83
N MET A 28 -12.13 18.97 11.58
CA MET A 28 -11.16 18.88 10.48
C MET A 28 -10.52 20.23 10.14
N THR A 29 -9.19 20.26 10.12
CA THR A 29 -8.43 21.38 9.57
C THR A 29 -8.31 21.25 8.04
N PRO A 30 -7.96 22.33 7.31
CA PRO A 30 -7.72 22.26 5.86
C PRO A 30 -6.66 21.23 5.45
N VAL A 31 -5.66 20.98 6.31
CA VAL A 31 -4.62 19.97 6.09
C VAL A 31 -5.22 18.57 6.13
N ASP A 32 -6.15 18.31 7.05
CA ASP A 32 -6.79 17.01 7.19
C ASP A 32 -7.66 16.70 5.98
N TYR A 33 -8.41 17.68 5.46
CA TYR A 33 -9.15 17.53 4.21
C TYR A 33 -8.24 17.19 3.03
N CYS A 34 -7.08 17.85 2.94
CA CYS A 34 -6.11 17.57 1.89
C CYS A 34 -5.56 16.14 2.00
N LEU A 35 -5.19 15.71 3.22
CA LEU A 35 -4.64 14.37 3.48
C LEU A 35 -5.68 13.27 3.19
N VAL A 36 -6.91 13.43 3.68
CA VAL A 36 -8.01 12.48 3.43
C VAL A 36 -8.34 12.42 1.94
N GLY A 37 -8.40 13.57 1.27
CA GLY A 37 -8.64 13.64 -0.17
C GLY A 37 -7.55 12.95 -0.98
N PHE A 38 -6.29 13.21 -0.65
CA PHE A 38 -5.13 12.58 -1.29
C PHE A 38 -5.17 11.04 -1.15
N ASN A 39 -5.30 10.53 0.08
CA ASN A 39 -5.34 9.09 0.34
C ASN A 39 -6.56 8.41 -0.32
N SER A 40 -7.70 9.10 -0.37
CA SER A 40 -8.89 8.59 -1.06
C SER A 40 -8.66 8.47 -2.58
N VAL A 41 -8.00 9.45 -3.18
CA VAL A 41 -7.64 9.40 -4.61
C VAL A 41 -6.61 8.31 -4.88
N GLU A 42 -5.59 8.15 -4.03
CA GLU A 42 -4.63 7.05 -4.15
C GLU A 42 -5.34 5.69 -4.11
N ALA A 43 -6.24 5.47 -3.13
CA ALA A 43 -7.01 4.24 -3.03
C ALA A 43 -7.81 3.93 -4.31
N LEU A 44 -8.48 4.95 -4.88
CA LEU A 44 -9.23 4.81 -6.13
C LEU A 44 -8.32 4.42 -7.30
N ILE A 45 -7.14 5.03 -7.41
CA ILE A 45 -6.16 4.71 -8.44
C ILE A 45 -5.72 3.25 -8.32
N TRP A 46 -5.39 2.79 -7.11
CA TRP A 46 -4.97 1.40 -6.90
C TRP A 46 -6.06 0.40 -7.21
N PHE A 47 -7.31 0.67 -6.83
CA PHE A 47 -8.45 -0.18 -7.21
C PHE A 47 -8.70 -0.17 -8.72
N GLY A 48 -8.51 0.98 -9.39
CA GLY A 48 -8.52 1.07 -10.85
C GLY A 48 -7.45 0.18 -11.49
N CYS A 49 -6.22 0.21 -10.97
CA CYS A 49 -5.13 -0.67 -11.40
C CYS A 49 -5.46 -2.15 -11.16
N ALA A 50 -5.99 -2.50 -9.99
CA ALA A 50 -6.43 -3.86 -9.69
C ALA A 50 -7.47 -4.35 -10.70
N ALA A 51 -8.52 -3.55 -10.93
CA ALA A 51 -9.59 -3.88 -11.87
C ALA A 51 -9.05 -4.06 -13.30
N TYR A 52 -8.11 -3.20 -13.72
CA TYR A 52 -7.43 -3.33 -15.01
C TYR A 52 -6.64 -4.64 -15.11
N VAL A 53 -5.84 -4.98 -14.10
CA VAL A 53 -5.06 -6.23 -14.06
C VAL A 53 -5.97 -7.45 -14.09
N PHE A 54 -7.05 -7.48 -13.30
CA PHE A 54 -7.99 -8.59 -13.32
C PHE A 54 -8.73 -8.72 -14.66
N ARG A 55 -9.18 -7.61 -15.23
CA ARG A 55 -9.83 -7.60 -16.55
C ARG A 55 -8.89 -8.10 -17.65
N ARG A 56 -7.62 -7.69 -17.62
CA ARG A 56 -6.60 -8.18 -18.55
C ARG A 56 -6.36 -9.68 -18.36
N ASN A 57 -6.18 -10.11 -17.11
CA ASN A 57 -5.91 -11.50 -16.78
C ASN A 57 -7.04 -12.44 -17.23
N ALA A 58 -8.30 -12.03 -17.01
CA ALA A 58 -9.48 -12.79 -17.41
C ALA A 58 -9.61 -12.93 -18.93
N ARG A 59 -9.08 -11.99 -19.71
CA ARG A 59 -9.18 -11.99 -21.18
C ARG A 59 -8.05 -12.75 -21.88
N LEU A 60 -6.85 -12.77 -21.30
CA LEU A 60 -5.65 -13.21 -22.03
C LEU A 60 -4.98 -14.46 -21.46
N HIS A 61 -4.72 -14.54 -20.15
CA HIS A 61 -3.70 -15.46 -19.63
C HIS A 61 -4.09 -16.29 -18.40
N ASN A 62 -5.17 -15.95 -17.69
CA ASN A 62 -5.61 -16.59 -16.43
C ASN A 62 -4.44 -17.03 -15.52
N SER A 63 -3.44 -16.16 -15.39
CA SER A 63 -2.20 -16.41 -14.68
C SER A 63 -2.39 -16.11 -13.20
N ARG A 64 -2.05 -17.07 -12.34
CA ARG A 64 -2.05 -16.89 -10.88
C ARG A 64 -1.17 -15.72 -10.43
N ARG A 65 -0.11 -15.40 -11.17
CA ARG A 65 0.78 -14.26 -10.86
C ARG A 65 0.08 -12.92 -11.06
N GLU A 66 -0.74 -12.79 -12.10
CA GLU A 66 -1.52 -11.57 -12.32
C GLU A 66 -2.66 -11.43 -11.31
N GLN A 67 -3.28 -12.54 -10.90
CA GLN A 67 -4.27 -12.52 -9.83
C GLN A 67 -3.63 -12.01 -8.53
N LEU A 68 -2.47 -12.55 -8.15
CA LEU A 68 -1.73 -12.08 -6.97
C LEU A 68 -1.34 -10.60 -7.10
N TYR A 69 -0.92 -10.16 -8.29
CA TYR A 69 -0.59 -8.76 -8.53
C TYR A 69 -1.81 -7.84 -8.39
N GLY A 70 -2.97 -8.24 -8.91
CA GLY A 70 -4.24 -7.53 -8.71
C GLY A 70 -4.66 -7.48 -7.24
N VAL A 71 -4.49 -8.58 -6.50
CA VAL A 71 -4.76 -8.62 -5.05
C VAL A 71 -3.84 -7.67 -4.30
N LEU A 72 -2.55 -7.60 -4.64
CA LEU A 72 -1.62 -6.66 -4.01
C LEU A 72 -2.03 -5.20 -4.20
N PHE A 73 -2.55 -4.83 -5.38
CA PHE A 73 -3.13 -3.50 -5.60
C PHE A 73 -4.34 -3.23 -4.69
N ILE A 74 -5.23 -4.23 -4.50
CA ILE A 74 -6.37 -4.09 -3.58
C ILE A 74 -5.87 -3.92 -2.15
N LEU A 75 -4.94 -4.77 -1.69
CA LEU A 75 -4.38 -4.68 -0.34
C LEU A 75 -3.77 -3.30 -0.08
N PHE A 76 -3.07 -2.75 -1.07
CA PHE A 76 -2.46 -1.42 -0.95
C PHE A 76 -3.52 -0.30 -0.95
N GLY A 77 -4.51 -0.36 -1.85
CA GLY A 77 -5.62 0.60 -1.83
C GLY A 77 -6.43 0.57 -0.52
N MET A 78 -6.57 -0.60 0.11
CA MET A 78 -7.19 -0.71 1.43
C MET A 78 -6.35 -0.05 2.52
N THR A 79 -5.02 -0.12 2.47
CA THR A 79 -4.19 0.61 3.44
C THR A 79 -4.38 2.11 3.34
N ASP A 80 -4.53 2.64 2.11
CA ASP A 80 -4.77 4.08 1.89
C ASP A 80 -6.16 4.52 2.41
N ILE A 81 -7.19 3.66 2.29
CA ILE A 81 -8.50 3.93 2.93
C ILE A 81 -8.35 4.00 4.44
N VAL A 82 -7.62 3.08 5.07
CA VAL A 82 -7.41 3.11 6.52
C VAL A 82 -6.65 4.37 6.93
N GLU A 83 -5.72 4.86 6.11
CA GLU A 83 -5.01 6.14 6.33
C GLU A 83 -5.93 7.37 6.30
N THR A 84 -7.14 7.27 5.73
CA THR A 84 -8.15 8.36 5.86
C THR A 84 -8.73 8.46 7.28
N ILE A 85 -8.64 7.38 8.05
CA ILE A 85 -9.18 7.29 9.42
C ILE A 85 -8.07 7.51 10.44
N GLN A 86 -6.93 6.85 10.25
CA GLN A 86 -5.81 6.93 11.18
C GLN A 86 -4.49 6.58 10.51
N VAL A 87 -3.41 7.24 10.94
CA VAL A 87 -2.04 6.92 10.54
C VAL A 87 -1.31 6.36 11.76
N SER A 88 -0.86 5.11 11.62
CA SER A 88 -0.15 4.40 12.69
C SER A 88 1.10 3.71 12.16
N SER A 89 2.07 3.50 13.04
CA SER A 89 3.32 2.80 12.70
C SER A 89 3.08 1.37 12.20
N PRO A 90 2.18 0.55 12.81
CA PRO A 90 1.79 -0.73 12.25
C PRO A 90 1.29 -0.64 10.80
N LEU A 91 0.49 0.39 10.49
CA LEU A 91 -0.08 0.57 9.16
C LEU A 91 1.00 0.86 8.11
N ILE A 92 2.00 1.67 8.47
CA ILE A 92 3.18 1.94 7.62
C ILE A 92 3.94 0.64 7.34
N TRP A 93 4.15 -0.22 8.34
CA TRP A 93 4.80 -1.51 8.15
C TRP A 93 3.99 -2.44 7.24
N ILE A 94 2.66 -2.49 7.39
CA ILE A 94 1.78 -3.25 6.50
C ILE A 94 1.88 -2.73 5.07
N LYS A 95 1.82 -1.40 4.89
CA LYS A 95 1.96 -0.74 3.59
C LYS A 95 3.28 -1.12 2.92
N LEU A 96 4.40 -1.06 3.64
CA LEU A 96 5.71 -1.51 3.16
C LEU A 96 5.73 -3.01 2.82
N PHE A 97 5.13 -3.84 3.66
CA PHE A 97 5.06 -5.29 3.45
C PHE A 97 4.23 -5.66 2.20
N VAL A 98 3.24 -4.85 1.82
CA VAL A 98 2.47 -5.02 0.58
C VAL A 98 3.20 -4.41 -0.62
N LEU A 99 3.84 -3.26 -0.43
CA LEU A 99 4.53 -2.52 -1.49
C LEU A 99 5.72 -3.27 -2.07
N ILE A 100 6.52 -3.94 -1.23
CA ILE A 100 7.69 -4.71 -1.67
C ILE A 100 7.28 -5.82 -2.66
N PRO A 101 6.34 -6.74 -2.32
CA PRO A 101 5.80 -7.70 -3.27
C PRO A 101 5.19 -7.06 -4.52
N LEU A 102 4.53 -5.89 -4.40
CA LEU A 102 3.95 -5.21 -5.54
C LEU A 102 5.03 -4.79 -6.55
N PHE A 103 6.15 -4.23 -6.10
CA PHE A 103 7.29 -3.93 -6.97
C PHE A 103 7.95 -5.17 -7.58
N VAL A 104 8.10 -6.23 -6.78
CA VAL A 104 8.64 -7.51 -7.27
C VAL A 104 7.73 -8.09 -8.36
N MET A 105 6.43 -8.16 -8.11
CA MET A 105 5.44 -8.67 -9.06
C MET A 105 5.36 -7.79 -10.30
N ARG A 106 5.44 -6.45 -10.17
CA ARG A 106 5.53 -5.53 -11.31
C ARG A 106 6.68 -5.90 -12.24
N ARG A 107 7.87 -6.15 -11.69
CA ARG A 107 9.05 -6.55 -12.47
C ARG A 107 8.85 -7.90 -13.16
N MET A 108 8.28 -8.88 -12.47
CA MET A 108 8.02 -10.22 -13.03
C MET A 108 6.98 -10.20 -14.14
N VAL A 109 5.88 -9.47 -13.93
CA VAL A 109 4.80 -9.33 -14.90
C VAL A 109 5.32 -8.60 -16.14
N LEU A 110 5.97 -7.44 -16.00
CA LEU A 110 6.54 -6.70 -17.13
C LEU A 110 7.60 -7.51 -17.90
N GLY A 111 8.43 -8.28 -17.19
CA GLY A 111 9.42 -9.17 -17.83
C GLY A 111 8.80 -10.31 -18.63
N THR A 112 7.55 -10.70 -18.34
CA THR A 112 6.81 -11.72 -19.11
C THR A 112 6.20 -11.13 -20.39
N TYR A 113 5.89 -9.83 -20.40
CA TYR A 113 5.21 -9.14 -21.51
C TYR A 113 6.12 -8.32 -22.43
N ASN A 114 7.40 -8.15 -22.09
CA ASN A 114 8.38 -7.64 -23.03
C ASN A 114 8.89 -8.81 -23.88
N PRO A 115 8.39 -9.03 -25.12
CA PRO A 115 9.16 -9.80 -26.06
C PRO A 115 10.45 -9.02 -26.26
N THR A 116 11.60 -9.64 -26.01
CA THR A 116 12.83 -9.26 -26.70
C THR A 116 12.46 -8.93 -28.16
N PRO A 117 12.82 -7.75 -28.71
CA PRO A 117 12.65 -7.54 -30.13
C PRO A 117 13.39 -8.69 -30.81
N LYS A 118 12.64 -9.56 -31.51
CA LYS A 118 13.24 -10.50 -32.45
C LYS A 118 13.86 -9.62 -33.52
N LEU A 119 15.14 -9.29 -33.34
CA LEU A 119 16.03 -8.89 -34.42
C LEU A 119 16.22 -10.15 -35.26
N ILE A 120 15.36 -10.33 -36.25
CA ILE A 120 15.59 -11.19 -37.41
C ILE A 120 15.49 -10.27 -38.62
#